data_AF-A0A822BWC7-F1
#
_entry.id   AF-A0A822BWC7-F1
#
_cell.length_a   1.000
_cell.length_b   1.000
_cell.length_c   1.000
_cell.angle_alpha   90.00
_cell.angle_beta   90.00
_cell.angle_gamma   90.00
#
_symmetry.space_group_name_H-M   'P 1'
#
loop_
_entity.id
_entity.type
_entity.pdbx_description
1 polymer ?
#
loop_
_entity_poly.entity_id
_entity_poly.type
_entity_poly.pdbx_seq_one_letter_code
_entity_poly.pdbx_strand_id
1 'polypeptide(L)'
;MDTIDFEECLKDSPAYRTQLRQAANHIDLLEDRLEQMLKMCNSVINNGKIFVQEFQKFLKCIFDVRELFSTDEIAYKSLGKFGNYLREIQTLFSNLLEQTSHSLLRTLTRMLKEDIRKVKDQGKLFERLSSDYDM
;
A
#
# COMPACT_ATOMS: atom_id res chain seq x y z
N MET A 1 -21.46 -8.28 0.90
CA MET A 1 -21.19 -9.71 0.62
C MET A 1 -22.06 -10.45 1.60
N ASP A 2 -23.09 -11.10 1.10
CA ASP A 2 -24.03 -11.80 1.97
C ASP A 2 -23.32 -12.98 2.62
N THR A 3 -23.58 -13.18 3.91
CA THR A 3 -23.04 -14.30 4.66
C THR A 3 -23.56 -15.59 4.05
N ILE A 4 -22.65 -16.54 3.77
CA ILE A 4 -23.03 -17.86 3.28
C ILE A 4 -23.90 -18.52 4.36
N ASP A 5 -25.11 -18.93 3.97
CA ASP A 5 -26.04 -19.59 4.87
C ASP A 5 -25.55 -21.00 5.21
N PHE A 6 -25.34 -21.25 6.50
CA PHE A 6 -24.85 -22.53 6.99
C PHE A 6 -25.88 -23.65 6.85
N GLU A 7 -27.18 -23.35 6.94
CA GLU A 7 -28.23 -24.37 6.74
C GLU A 7 -28.26 -24.85 5.28
N GLU A 8 -28.06 -23.94 4.33
CA GLU A 8 -27.99 -24.28 2.90
C GLU A 8 -26.67 -24.98 2.53
N CYS A 9 -25.58 -24.68 3.25
CA CYS A 9 -24.32 -25.39 3.18
C CYS A 9 -24.48 -26.88 3.57
N LEU A 10 -25.18 -27.16 4.67
CA LEU A 10 -25.45 -28.54 5.11
C LEU A 10 -26.29 -29.34 4.10
N LYS A 11 -27.18 -28.67 3.37
CA LYS A 11 -28.04 -29.29 2.35
C LYS A 11 -27.36 -29.43 0.98
N ASP A 12 -26.15 -28.87 0.85
CA ASP A 12 -25.45 -28.72 -0.42
C ASP A 12 -26.33 -28.15 -1.55
N SER A 13 -27.12 -27.12 -1.24
CA SER A 13 -28.15 -26.67 -2.18
C SER A 13 -27.55 -25.99 -3.43
N PRO A 14 -28.25 -26.00 -4.58
CA PRO A 14 -27.82 -25.25 -5.76
C PRO A 14 -27.63 -23.75 -5.49
N ALA A 15 -28.40 -23.20 -4.54
CA ALA A 15 -28.27 -21.82 -4.08
C ALA A 15 -26.95 -21.61 -3.34
N TYR A 16 -26.61 -22.49 -2.38
CA TYR A 16 -25.31 -22.49 -1.69
C TYR A 16 -24.14 -22.57 -2.68
N ARG A 17 -24.16 -23.51 -3.64
CA ARG A 17 -23.11 -23.63 -4.66
C ARG A 17 -22.96 -22.38 -5.52
N THR A 18 -24.05 -21.66 -5.78
CA THR A 18 -24.01 -20.39 -6.52
C THR A 18 -23.38 -19.27 -5.69
N GLN A 19 -23.77 -19.15 -4.41
CA GLN A 19 -23.16 -18.19 -3.47
C GLN A 19 -21.66 -18.45 -3.30
N LEU A 20 -21.26 -19.71 -3.16
CA LEU A 20 -19.86 -20.10 -3.03
C LEU A 20 -19.02 -19.71 -4.26
N ARG A 21 -19.52 -19.96 -5.47
CA ARG A 21 -18.84 -19.52 -6.72
C ARG A 21 -18.73 -18.01 -6.82
N GLN A 22 -19.79 -17.28 -6.46
CA GLN A 22 -19.75 -15.81 -6.44
C GLN A 22 -18.72 -15.30 -5.43
N ALA A 23 -18.64 -15.94 -4.26
CA ALA A 23 -17.65 -15.60 -3.24
C ALA A 23 -16.22 -15.84 -3.74
N ALA A 24 -15.95 -16.99 -4.36
CA ALA A 24 -14.65 -17.31 -4.94
C ALA A 24 -14.24 -16.28 -6.01
N ASN A 25 -15.13 -15.97 -6.96
CA ASN A 25 -14.89 -14.95 -7.99
C ASN A 25 -14.61 -13.57 -7.39
N HIS A 26 -15.30 -13.20 -6.30
CA HIS A 26 -15.06 -11.94 -5.62
C HIS A 26 -13.69 -11.92 -4.93
N ILE A 27 -13.24 -13.03 -4.35
CA ILE A 27 -11.89 -13.15 -3.76
C ILE A 27 -10.81 -13.01 -4.84
N ASP A 28 -10.99 -13.60 -6.01
CA ASP A 28 -10.05 -13.44 -7.13
C ASP A 28 -9.97 -11.98 -7.60
N LEU A 29 -11.13 -11.31 -7.77
CA LEU A 29 -11.16 -9.89 -8.11
C LEU A 29 -10.50 -9.02 -7.02
N LEU A 30 -10.72 -9.35 -5.75
CA LEU A 30 -10.11 -8.65 -4.63
C LEU A 30 -8.58 -8.82 -4.63
N GLU A 31 -8.08 -10.03 -4.88
CA GLU A 31 -6.65 -10.32 -5.04
C GLU A 31 -6.03 -9.42 -6.12
N ASP A 32 -6.61 -9.41 -7.33
CA ASP A 32 -6.15 -8.60 -8.45
C ASP A 32 -6.07 -7.11 -8.11
N ARG A 33 -7.09 -6.59 -7.42
CA ARG A 33 -7.14 -5.17 -7.03
C ARG A 33 -6.12 -4.84 -5.94
N LEU A 34 -5.93 -5.73 -4.97
CA LEU A 34 -4.91 -5.57 -3.92
C LEU A 34 -3.49 -5.63 -4.50
N GLU A 35 -3.23 -6.51 -5.46
CA GLU A 35 -1.94 -6.56 -6.17
C GLU A 35 -1.66 -5.27 -6.94
N GLN A 36 -2.67 -4.73 -7.62
CA GLN A 36 -2.55 -3.45 -8.31
C GLN A 36 -2.24 -2.31 -7.33
N MET A 37 -2.96 -2.25 -6.19
CA MET A 37 -2.68 -1.26 -5.14
C MET A 37 -1.26 -1.41 -4.58
N LEU A 38 -0.77 -2.64 -4.38
CA LEU A 38 0.59 -2.89 -3.90
C LEU A 38 1.63 -2.37 -4.90
N LYS A 39 1.45 -2.61 -6.20
CA LYS A 39 2.32 -2.10 -7.26
C LYS A 39 2.33 -0.57 -7.28
N MET A 40 1.16 0.06 -7.21
CA MET A 40 1.04 1.53 -7.17
C MET A 40 1.70 2.12 -5.91
N CYS A 41 1.48 1.52 -4.75
CA CYS A 41 2.08 1.97 -3.49
C CYS A 41 3.61 1.92 -3.55
N ASN A 42 4.19 0.83 -4.08
CA ASN A 42 5.63 0.73 -4.31
C ASN A 42 6.14 1.83 -5.25
N SER A 43 5.42 2.11 -6.33
CA SER A 43 5.79 3.18 -7.27
C SER A 43 5.78 4.56 -6.59
N VAL A 44 4.75 4.87 -5.81
CA VAL A 44 4.67 6.13 -5.04
C VAL A 44 5.86 6.28 -4.09
N ILE A 45 6.21 5.22 -3.35
CA ILE A 45 7.33 5.24 -2.41
C ILE A 45 8.66 5.46 -3.13
N ASN A 46 8.89 4.75 -4.23
CA ASN A 46 10.14 4.86 -5.00
C ASN A 46 10.29 6.25 -5.62
N ASN A 47 9.23 6.77 -6.24
CA ASN A 47 9.23 8.12 -6.79
C ASN A 47 9.41 9.18 -5.69
N GLY A 48 8.77 8.98 -4.53
CA GLY A 48 8.93 9.84 -3.36
C GLY A 48 10.36 9.88 -2.84
N LYS A 49 11.06 8.75 -2.79
CA LYS A 49 12.49 8.69 -2.41
C LYS A 49 13.37 9.49 -3.37
N ILE A 50 13.14 9.37 -4.68
CA ILE A 50 13.85 10.16 -5.68
C ILE A 50 13.58 11.66 -5.47
N PHE A 51 12.31 12.04 -5.27
CA PHE A 51 11.94 13.42 -4.99
C PHE A 51 12.67 13.97 -3.75
N VAL A 52 12.70 13.22 -2.64
CA VAL A 52 13.42 13.64 -1.41
C VAL A 52 14.90 13.89 -1.70
N GLN A 53 15.55 13.03 -2.49
CA GLN A 53 16.97 13.18 -2.85
C GLN A 53 17.21 14.44 -3.68
N GLU A 54 16.38 14.70 -4.70
CA GLU A 54 16.48 15.92 -5.51
C GLU A 54 16.16 17.18 -4.70
N PHE A 55 15.16 17.10 -3.82
CA PHE A 55 14.80 18.20 -2.93
C PHE A 55 15.92 18.51 -1.92
N GLN A 56 16.70 17.51 -1.50
CA GLN A 56 17.89 17.73 -0.68
C GLN A 56 18.97 18.51 -1.41
N LYS A 57 19.19 18.21 -2.70
CA LYS A 57 20.15 18.96 -3.53
C LYS A 57 19.69 20.40 -3.72
N PHE A 58 18.39 20.60 -3.97
CA PHE A 58 17.79 21.94 -4.07
C PHE A 58 17.97 22.75 -2.78
N LEU A 59 17.71 22.13 -1.62
CA LEU A 59 17.96 22.74 -0.31
C LEU A 59 19.41 23.16 -0.13
N LYS A 60 20.36 22.30 -0.53
CA LYS A 60 21.79 22.63 -0.50
C LYS A 60 22.07 23.88 -1.33
N CYS A 61 21.54 23.97 -2.55
CA CYS A 61 21.70 25.16 -3.39
C CYS A 61 21.18 26.44 -2.72
N ILE A 62 20.06 26.38 -1.99
CA ILE A 62 19.55 27.54 -1.23
C ILE A 62 20.55 27.99 -0.16
N PHE A 63 21.15 27.04 0.57
CA PHE A 63 22.18 27.37 1.56
C PHE A 63 23.46 27.88 0.90
N ASP A 64 23.88 27.32 -0.23
CA ASP A 64 25.04 27.80 -0.98
C ASP A 64 24.82 29.25 -1.47
N VAL A 65 23.62 29.56 -1.99
CA VAL A 65 23.25 30.93 -2.40
C VAL A 65 23.21 31.87 -1.21
N ARG A 66 22.68 31.43 -0.07
CA ARG A 66 22.67 32.22 1.17
C ARG A 66 24.09 32.67 1.56
N GLU A 67 25.10 31.81 1.44
CA GLU A 67 26.49 32.17 1.78
C GLU A 67 27.06 33.30 0.91
N LEU A 68 26.55 33.49 -0.32
CA LEU A 68 26.90 34.62 -1.17
C LEU A 68 26.45 35.97 -0.59
N PHE A 69 25.48 35.96 0.33
CA PHE A 69 24.97 37.15 1.01
C PHE A 69 25.57 37.32 2.41
N SER A 70 26.74 36.75 2.70
CA SER A 70 27.38 36.82 4.03
C SER A 70 27.58 38.25 4.58
N THR A 71 27.63 39.27 3.72
CA THR A 71 27.72 40.70 4.09
C THR A 71 26.37 41.42 4.13
N ASP A 72 25.31 40.83 3.57
CA ASP A 72 23.93 41.33 3.64
C ASP A 72 23.15 40.52 4.68
N GLU A 73 23.10 41.05 5.89
CA GLU A 73 22.50 40.38 7.04
C GLU A 73 21.01 40.05 6.83
N ILE A 74 20.26 40.92 6.13
CA ILE A 74 18.82 40.74 5.90
C ILE A 74 18.61 39.58 4.92
N ALA A 75 19.32 39.58 3.79
CA ALA A 75 19.24 38.52 2.80
C ALA A 75 19.72 37.18 3.38
N TYR A 76 20.85 37.18 4.10
CA TYR A 76 21.43 35.99 4.72
C TYR A 76 20.46 35.31 5.72
N LYS A 77 19.83 36.11 6.59
CA LYS A 77 18.84 35.59 7.56
C LYS A 77 17.57 35.11 6.87
N SER A 78 17.08 35.84 5.87
CA SER A 78 15.85 35.50 5.17
C SER A 78 15.97 34.19 4.40
N LEU A 79 17.06 34.01 3.63
CA LEU A 79 17.35 32.77 2.91
C LEU A 79 17.60 31.59 3.87
N GLY A 80 18.28 31.83 5.00
CA GLY A 80 18.48 30.80 6.03
C GLY A 80 17.15 30.33 6.62
N LYS A 81 16.26 31.27 6.95
CA LYS A 81 14.92 30.95 7.47
C LYS A 81 14.08 30.20 6.45
N PHE A 82 14.12 30.61 5.18
CA PHE A 82 13.43 29.92 4.09
C PHE A 82 13.95 28.49 3.88
N GLY A 83 15.27 28.31 3.83
CA GLY A 83 15.90 26.98 3.72
C GLY A 83 15.56 26.07 4.90
N ASN A 84 15.46 26.61 6.11
CA ASN A 84 15.04 25.86 7.30
C ASN A 84 13.58 25.38 7.20
N TYR A 85 12.65 26.23 6.74
CA TYR A 85 11.27 25.81 6.52
C TYR A 85 11.15 24.70 5.48
N LEU A 86 11.88 24.80 4.37
CA LEU A 86 11.88 23.76 3.36
C LEU A 86 12.51 22.45 3.86
N ARG A 87 13.52 22.52 4.74
CA ARG A 87 14.11 21.34 5.39
C ARG A 87 13.10 20.64 6.31
N GLU A 88 12.28 21.41 7.02
CA GLU A 88 11.20 20.85 7.84
C GLU A 88 10.17 20.12 6.97
N ILE A 89 9.74 20.74 5.87
CA ILE A 89 8.85 20.12 4.88
C ILE A 89 9.46 18.81 4.33
N GLN A 90 10.75 18.82 3.97
CA GLN A 90 11.43 17.61 3.51
C GLN A 90 11.37 16.49 4.55
N THR A 91 11.62 16.83 5.82
CA THR A 91 11.62 15.87 6.94
C THR A 91 10.23 15.27 7.13
N LEU A 92 9.19 16.09 7.12
CA LEU A 92 7.80 15.63 7.20
C LEU A 92 7.44 14.69 6.05
N PHE A 93 7.86 15.02 4.83
CA PHE A 93 7.60 14.19 3.65
C PHE A 93 8.36 12.86 3.71
N SER A 94 9.63 12.86 4.12
CA SER A 94 10.40 11.62 4.34
C SER A 94 9.74 10.72 5.38
N ASN A 95 9.28 11.27 6.51
CA ASN A 95 8.60 10.51 7.55
C ASN A 95 7.27 9.91 7.05
N LEU A 96 6.51 10.67 6.27
CA LEU A 96 5.27 10.19 5.64
C LEU A 96 5.54 9.01 4.69
N LEU A 97 6.60 9.10 3.87
CA LEU A 97 6.99 8.03 2.96
C LEU A 97 7.41 6.76 3.71
N GLU A 98 8.17 6.90 4.79
CA GLU A 98 8.58 5.77 5.62
C GLU A 98 7.38 5.10 6.29
N GLN A 99 6.48 5.89 6.88
CA GLN A 99 5.24 5.36 7.48
C GLN A 99 4.35 4.67 6.44
N THR A 100 4.23 5.24 5.24
CA THR A 100 3.51 4.62 4.12
C THR A 100 4.13 3.29 3.74
N SER A 101 5.46 3.23 3.65
CA SER A 101 6.21 2.00 3.37
C SER A 101 6.03 0.94 4.46
N HIS A 102 6.02 1.33 5.73
CA HIS A 102 5.91 0.38 6.84
C HIS A 102 4.48 -0.10 7.11
N SER A 103 3.49 0.78 6.98
CA SER A 103 2.10 0.45 7.31
C SER A 103 1.36 -0.15 6.11
N LEU A 104 1.30 0.57 4.98
CA LEU A 104 0.48 0.19 3.84
C LEU A 104 1.08 -1.00 3.09
N LEU A 105 2.38 -0.99 2.76
CA LEU A 105 2.97 -2.14 2.06
C LEU A 105 2.89 -3.42 2.90
N ARG A 106 3.18 -3.34 4.21
CA ARG A 106 3.10 -4.50 5.10
C ARG A 106 1.68 -5.04 5.18
N THR A 107 0.69 -4.16 5.32
CA THR A 107 -0.72 -4.56 5.41
C THR A 107 -1.18 -5.23 4.12
N LEU A 108 -0.91 -4.61 2.96
CA LEU A 108 -1.27 -5.17 1.65
C LEU A 108 -0.56 -6.51 1.39
N THR A 109 0.74 -6.59 1.72
CA THR A 109 1.52 -7.82 1.57
C THR A 109 0.98 -8.95 2.44
N ARG A 110 0.60 -8.65 3.70
CA ARG A 110 -0.02 -9.62 4.60
C ARG A 110 -1.36 -10.11 4.06
N MET A 111 -2.23 -9.18 3.64
CA MET A 111 -3.54 -9.55 3.09
C MET A 111 -3.41 -10.48 1.89
N LEU A 112 -2.49 -10.21 0.96
CA LEU A 112 -2.25 -11.07 -0.20
C LEU A 112 -1.64 -12.42 0.18
N LYS A 113 -0.53 -12.42 0.93
CA LYS A 113 0.28 -13.62 1.16
C LYS A 113 -0.28 -14.55 2.23
N GLU A 114 -1.03 -14.01 3.18
CA GLU A 114 -1.57 -14.77 4.31
C GLU A 114 -3.08 -14.93 4.16
N ASP A 115 -3.84 -13.83 4.15
CA ASP A 115 -5.31 -13.89 4.26
C ASP A 115 -5.95 -14.48 2.99
N ILE A 116 -5.70 -13.87 1.83
CA ILE A 116 -6.27 -14.30 0.54
C ILE A 116 -5.79 -15.71 0.18
N ARG A 117 -4.48 -15.94 0.30
CA ARG A 117 -3.89 -17.26 0.03
C ARG A 117 -4.54 -18.36 0.87
N LYS A 118 -4.73 -18.12 2.17
CA LYS A 118 -5.36 -19.09 3.08
C LYS A 118 -6.80 -19.39 2.67
N VAL A 119 -7.58 -18.38 2.31
CA VAL A 119 -8.98 -18.57 1.84
C VAL A 119 -9.00 -19.41 0.56
N LYS A 120 -8.12 -19.13 -0.41
CA LYS A 120 -8.03 -19.89 -1.67
C LYS A 120 -7.59 -21.34 -1.45
N ASP A 121 -6.62 -21.57 -0.56
CA ASP A 121 -6.14 -22.92 -0.23
C ASP A 121 -7.24 -23.74 0.48
N GLN A 122 -8.02 -23.12 1.37
CA GLN A 122 -9.19 -23.73 1.99
C GLN A 122 -10.30 -24.02 0.98
N GLY A 123 -10.56 -23.10 0.04
CA GLY A 123 -11.52 -23.30 -1.05
C GLY A 123 -11.18 -24.50 -1.92
N LYS A 124 -9.90 -24.64 -2.32
CA LYS A 124 -9.42 -25.79 -3.10
C LYS A 124 -9.54 -27.11 -2.34
N LEU A 125 -9.25 -27.10 -1.03
CA LEU A 125 -9.42 -28.28 -0.20
C LEU A 125 -10.90 -28.70 -0.14
N PHE A 126 -11.80 -27.73 0.05
CA PHE A 126 -13.24 -27.97 0.05
C PHE A 126 -13.73 -28.58 -1.28
N GLU A 127 -13.31 -28.03 -2.42
CA GLU A 127 -13.66 -28.55 -3.75
C GLU A 127 -13.19 -30.00 -3.95
N ARG A 128 -11.98 -30.33 -3.49
CA ARG A 128 -11.48 -31.72 -3.55
C ARG A 128 -12.31 -32.67 -2.72
N LEU A 129 -12.58 -32.32 -1.45
CA LEU A 129 -13.39 -33.15 -0.55
C LEU A 129 -14.82 -33.33 -1.08
N SER A 130 -15.40 -32.30 -1.69
CA SER A 130 -16.69 -32.39 -2.37
C SER A 130 -16.63 -33.37 -3.53
N SER A 131 -15.64 -33.25 -4.42
CA SER A 131 -15.51 -34.14 -5.58
C SER A 131 -15.26 -35.60 -5.18
N ASP A 132 -14.56 -35.84 -4.07
CA ASP A 132 -14.34 -37.19 -3.54
C ASP A 132 -15.62 -37.78 -2.92
N TYR A 133 -16.51 -36.94 -2.37
CA TYR A 133 -17.81 -37.35 -1.83
C TYR A 133 -18.84 -37.63 -2.93
N ASP A 134 -18.73 -36.94 -4.07
CA ASP A 134 -19.60 -37.12 -5.24
C ASP A 134 -19.25 -38.37 -6.10
N MET A 135 -18.14 -39.07 -5.79
CA MET A 135 -17.70 -40.35 -6.41
C MET A 135 -18.25 -41.57 -5.67
#